data_AF-A0A2N7R6F3-F1
#
_entry.id   AF-A0A2N7R6F3-F1
#
_cell.length_a   1.000
_cell.length_b   1.000
_cell.length_c   1.000
_cell.angle_alpha   90.00
_cell.angle_beta   90.00
_cell.angle_gamma   90.00
#
_symmetry.space_group_name_H-M   'P 1'
#
loop_
_entity.id
_entity.type
_entity.pdbx_description
1 polymer ?
#
loop_
_entity_poly.entity_id
_entity_poly.type
_entity_poly.pdbx_seq_one_letter_code
_entity_poly.pdbx_strand_id
1 'polypeptide(L)'
;MCTLTHFARPSNASIDAPFVLHGGAIPVLAEYEQSTNTPRFLVVPAGNAFFHIKESSTGRVRGFREDHNEACALARSLESRIELLPNRCLR
;
A
#
# COMPACT_ATOMS: atom_id res chain seq x y z
N MET A 1 -3.55 -42.24 35.24
CA MET A 1 -2.60 -41.14 34.97
C MET A 1 -2.08 -41.34 33.56
N CYS A 2 -2.71 -40.73 32.56
CA CYS A 2 -2.35 -40.90 31.15
C CYS A 2 -1.79 -39.57 30.62
N THR A 3 -0.51 -39.57 30.27
CA THR A 3 0.21 -38.43 29.68
C THR A 3 0.01 -38.41 28.17
N LEU A 4 -0.70 -37.39 27.68
CA LEU A 4 -0.86 -37.13 26.25
C LEU A 4 0.25 -36.16 25.79
N THR A 5 1.36 -36.72 25.33
CA THR A 5 2.38 -36.00 24.56
C THR A 5 1.91 -35.86 23.11
N HIS A 6 1.49 -34.65 22.73
CA HIS A 6 1.18 -34.28 21.34
C HIS A 6 2.48 -33.92 20.62
N PHE A 7 2.95 -34.79 19.71
CA PHE A 7 4.11 -34.50 18.87
C PHE A 7 3.83 -33.33 17.91
N ALA A 8 4.69 -32.32 17.93
CA ALA A 8 4.70 -31.24 16.95
C ALA A 8 5.00 -31.80 15.55
N ARG A 9 4.16 -31.46 14.56
CA ARG A 9 4.37 -31.82 13.16
C ARG A 9 5.36 -30.83 12.51
N PRO A 10 6.21 -31.31 11.60
CA PRO A 10 7.33 -30.54 11.08
C PRO A 10 6.88 -29.46 10.09
N SER A 11 7.69 -28.39 10.07
CA SER A 11 7.79 -27.36 9.05
C SER A 11 7.86 -27.95 7.65
N ASN A 12 6.97 -27.51 6.75
CA ASN A 12 7.06 -27.79 5.33
C ASN A 12 6.81 -26.54 4.47
N ALA A 13 7.67 -26.41 3.47
CA ALA A 13 7.52 -25.64 2.24
C ALA A 13 7.61 -24.11 2.33
N SER A 14 8.85 -23.61 2.23
CA SER A 14 9.27 -22.75 1.10
C SER A 14 8.16 -21.90 0.46
N ILE A 15 7.88 -20.73 1.02
CA ILE A 15 7.21 -19.67 0.26
C ILE A 15 8.30 -18.86 -0.43
N ASP A 16 8.83 -19.46 -1.50
CA ASP A 16 9.63 -18.79 -2.54
C ASP A 16 8.91 -19.01 -3.87
N ALA A 17 7.69 -18.47 -3.94
CA ALA A 17 6.94 -18.40 -5.18
C ALA A 17 6.59 -16.92 -5.38
N PRO A 18 7.12 -16.26 -6.43
CA PRO A 18 6.55 -14.99 -6.85
C PRO A 18 5.12 -15.29 -7.28
N PHE A 19 4.16 -14.64 -6.64
CA PHE A 19 2.74 -14.78 -6.93
C PHE A 19 2.45 -14.21 -8.33
N VAL A 20 2.75 -14.97 -9.38
CA VAL A 20 2.26 -14.69 -10.72
C VAL A 20 0.82 -15.20 -10.77
N LEU A 21 -0.13 -14.33 -10.45
CA LEU A 21 -1.55 -14.57 -10.67
C LEU A 21 -1.80 -14.62 -12.19
N HIS A 22 -1.94 -15.83 -12.73
CA HIS A 22 -2.30 -16.07 -14.11
C HIS A 22 -3.78 -15.70 -14.32
N GLY A 23 -4.01 -14.58 -15.01
CA GLY A 23 -5.34 -14.08 -15.34
C GLY A 23 -6.10 -15.08 -16.23
N GLY A 24 -7.27 -15.50 -15.78
CA GLY A 24 -8.14 -16.39 -16.53
C GLY A 24 -9.57 -16.41 -15.98
N ALA A 25 -10.37 -15.45 -16.42
CA ALA A 25 -11.84 -15.44 -16.45
C ALA A 25 -12.63 -15.45 -15.13
N ILE A 26 -12.87 -14.26 -14.57
CA ILE A 26 -14.13 -13.94 -13.85
C ILE A 26 -14.72 -12.68 -14.50
N PRO A 27 -15.84 -12.77 -15.25
CA PRO A 27 -16.49 -11.61 -15.84
C PRO A 27 -17.16 -10.68 -14.80
N VAL A 28 -17.23 -11.09 -13.52
CA VAL A 28 -17.68 -10.27 -12.38
C VAL A 28 -16.60 -9.29 -11.88
N LEU A 29 -15.42 -9.28 -12.52
CA LEU A 29 -14.34 -8.35 -12.23
C LEU A 29 -14.24 -7.21 -13.26
N ALA A 30 -15.02 -7.22 -14.34
CA ALA A 30 -15.01 -6.12 -15.31
C ALA A 30 -15.76 -4.86 -14.81
N GLU A 31 -16.52 -4.96 -13.71
CA GLU A 31 -17.27 -3.84 -13.11
C GLU A 31 -16.59 -3.22 -11.87
N TYR A 32 -15.43 -3.73 -11.43
CA TYR A 32 -14.54 -2.98 -10.52
C TYR A 32 -13.52 -2.12 -11.29
N GLU A 33 -13.76 -1.87 -12.58
CA GLU A 33 -13.40 -0.60 -13.23
C GLU A 33 -14.15 0.58 -12.55
N GLN A 34 -14.12 0.64 -11.23
CA GLN A 34 -14.75 1.64 -10.40
C GLN A 34 -13.66 2.38 -9.63
N SER A 35 -13.42 3.58 -10.16
CA SER A 35 -12.81 4.71 -9.47
C SER A 35 -11.29 4.71 -9.50
N THR A 36 -10.76 5.36 -10.53
CA THR A 36 -9.87 6.55 -10.52
C THR A 36 -9.42 7.16 -9.17
N ASN A 37 -9.29 6.41 -8.08
CA ASN A 37 -8.89 6.88 -6.77
C ASN A 37 -7.69 6.09 -6.25
N THR A 38 -6.73 5.85 -7.13
CA THR A 38 -5.39 5.49 -6.67
C THR A 38 -4.84 6.69 -5.90
N PRO A 39 -4.49 6.55 -4.60
CA PRO A 39 -3.93 7.65 -3.83
C PRO A 39 -2.70 8.21 -4.53
N ARG A 40 -2.61 9.54 -4.64
CA ARG A 40 -1.50 10.24 -5.30
C ARG A 40 -0.26 10.24 -4.42
N PHE A 41 -0.42 10.14 -3.11
CA PHE A 41 0.67 10.04 -2.15
C PHE A 41 0.69 8.67 -1.48
N LEU A 42 1.84 8.01 -1.56
CA LEU A 42 2.10 6.70 -0.97
C LEU A 42 3.01 6.87 0.24
N VAL A 43 2.67 6.21 1.34
CA VAL A 43 3.53 6.14 2.53
C VAL A 43 4.35 4.86 2.44
N VAL A 44 5.68 4.99 2.36
CA VAL A 44 6.58 3.86 2.16
C VAL A 44 7.53 3.75 3.35
N PRO A 45 7.66 2.58 4.00
CA PRO A 45 8.62 2.36 5.06
C PRO A 45 10.05 2.36 4.48
N ALA A 46 10.97 3.03 5.17
CA ALA A 46 12.36 3.22 4.73
C ALA A 46 13.37 2.99 5.87
N GLY A 47 13.11 1.97 6.69
CA GLY A 47 13.98 1.58 7.79
C GLY A 47 13.20 1.38 9.08
N ASN A 48 13.89 1.59 10.20
CA ASN A 48 13.27 1.48 11.52
C ASN A 48 12.50 2.75 11.86
N ALA A 49 11.17 2.64 12.03
CA ALA A 49 10.29 3.76 12.34
C ALA A 49 10.56 4.99 11.46
N PHE A 50 10.67 4.78 10.14
CA PHE A 50 10.92 5.85 9.19
C PHE A 50 10.08 5.62 7.95
N PHE A 51 9.34 6.65 7.56
CA PHE A 51 8.36 6.61 6.49
C PHE A 51 8.58 7.80 5.58
N HIS A 52 8.71 7.56 4.28
CA HIS A 52 8.73 8.64 3.30
C HIS A 52 7.41 8.69 2.53
N ILE A 53 6.98 9.90 2.20
CA ILE A 53 5.76 10.15 1.45
C ILE A 53 6.19 10.35 0.00
N LYS A 54 5.82 9.42 -0.88
CA LYS A 54 6.17 9.42 -2.31
C LYS A 54 4.96 9.78 -3.15
N GLU A 55 5.11 10.74 -4.06
CA GLU A 55 4.09 11.02 -5.07
C GLU A 55 4.08 9.91 -6.13
N SER A 56 2.92 9.33 -6.43
CA SER A 56 2.75 8.20 -7.34
C SER A 56 3.00 8.57 -8.81
N SER A 57 2.62 9.79 -9.22
CA SER A 57 2.79 10.28 -10.59
C SER A 57 4.24 10.65 -10.92
N THR A 58 4.96 11.29 -9.99
CA THR A 58 6.31 11.80 -10.24
C THR A 58 7.40 10.94 -9.61
N GLY A 59 7.03 10.04 -8.70
CA GLY A 59 7.97 9.26 -7.90
C GLY A 59 8.78 10.08 -6.89
N ARG A 60 8.52 11.40 -6.75
CA ARG A 60 9.28 12.29 -5.87
C ARG A 60 8.86 12.12 -4.42
N VAL A 61 9.85 12.18 -3.53
CA VAL A 61 9.60 12.21 -2.08
C VAL A 61 9.17 13.62 -1.67
N ARG A 62 8.02 13.74 -1.01
CA ARG A 62 7.43 14.99 -0.52
C ARG A 62 7.73 15.26 0.95
N GLY A 63 8.19 14.25 1.71
CA GLY A 63 8.56 14.40 3.10
C GLY A 63 8.91 13.07 3.77
N PHE A 64 9.37 13.17 5.01
CA PHE A 64 9.75 12.05 5.87
C PHE A 64 9.12 12.18 7.24
N ARG A 65 8.68 11.09 7.84
CA ARG A 65 8.14 11.03 9.21
C ARG A 65 8.62 9.78 9.91
N GLU A 66 8.74 9.85 11.22
CA GLU A 66 9.14 8.71 12.04
C GLU A 66 7.92 7.84 12.44
N ASP A 67 6.74 8.47 12.53
CA ASP A 67 5.48 7.79 12.80
C ASP A 67 4.65 7.56 11.52
N HIS A 68 4.00 6.40 11.45
CA HIS A 68 3.17 6.01 10.32
C HIS A 68 1.90 6.87 10.22
N ASN A 69 1.27 7.19 11.35
CA ASN A 69 0.03 7.98 11.35
C ASN A 69 0.32 9.43 10.95
N GLU A 70 1.44 10.01 11.41
CA GLU A 70 1.91 11.31 10.95
C GLU A 70 2.21 11.31 9.45
N ALA A 71 2.84 10.26 8.93
CA ALA A 71 3.09 10.11 7.50
C ALA A 71 1.77 10.07 6.70
N CYS A 72 0.78 9.33 7.20
CA CYS A 72 -0.55 9.26 6.61
C CYS A 72 -1.30 10.59 6.68
N ALA A 73 -1.22 11.31 7.80
CA ALA A 73 -1.82 12.64 7.95
C ALA A 73 -1.22 13.62 6.95
N LEU A 74 0.11 13.58 6.76
CA LEU A 74 0.79 14.39 5.74
C LEU A 74 0.31 14.02 4.34
N ALA A 75 0.26 12.74 3.99
CA ALA A 75 -0.22 12.28 2.68
C ALA A 75 -1.62 12.83 2.38
N ARG A 76 -2.57 12.71 3.32
CA ARG A 76 -3.93 13.27 3.18
C ARG A 76 -3.93 14.79 3.00
N SER A 77 -3.12 15.52 3.76
CA SER A 77 -3.02 16.97 3.62
C SER A 77 -2.49 17.41 2.25
N LEU A 78 -1.61 16.60 1.64
CA LEU A 78 -1.08 16.84 0.31
C LEU A 78 -2.14 16.55 -0.75
N GLU A 79 -2.95 15.50 -0.59
CA GLU A 79 -4.12 15.24 -1.45
C GLU A 79 -5.06 16.44 -1.45
N SER A 80 -5.49 16.89 -0.26
CA SER A 80 -6.41 18.04 -0.13
C SER A 80 -5.82 19.32 -0.70
N ARG A 81 -4.50 19.55 -0.59
CA ARG A 81 -3.85 20.70 -1.22
C ARG A 81 -3.91 20.61 -2.74
N ILE A 82 -3.71 19.42 -3.31
CA ILE A 82 -3.80 19.22 -4.75
C ILE A 82 -5.24 19.36 -5.23
N GLU A 83 -6.24 18.88 -4.47
CA GLU A 83 -7.67 19.05 -4.76
C GLU A 83 -8.16 20.50 -4.69
N LEU A 84 -7.43 21.39 -3.99
CA LEU A 84 -7.69 22.83 -4.00
C LEU A 84 -6.94 23.56 -5.13
N LEU A 85 -5.92 22.95 -5.74
CA LEU A 85 -5.19 23.48 -6.89
C LEU A 85 -5.73 23.14 -8.30
N PRO A 86 -6.72 22.26 -8.55
CA PRO A 86 -7.16 21.91 -9.90
C PRO A 86 -7.94 23.07 -10.55
N ASN A 87 -8.27 24.11 -9.77
CA ASN A 87 -8.86 25.37 -10.26
C ASN A 87 -7.81 26.42 -10.67
N ARG A 88 -6.50 26.11 -10.68
CA ARG A 88 -5.45 27.06 -11.09
C ARG A 88 -4.59 26.53 -12.24
N CYS A 89 -5.18 26.44 -13.43
CA CYS A 89 -4.59 26.90 -14.70
C CYS A 89 -5.34 26.28 -15.89
N LEU A 90 -6.45 26.91 -16.28
CA LEU A 90 -6.84 26.97 -17.67
C LEU A 90 -6.83 28.46 -18.02
N ARG A 91 -5.70 28.95 -18.52
CA ARG A 91 -5.62 30.26 -19.17
C ARG A 91 -4.68 30.16 -20.36
#